data_AF-A0ABD3XDV1-F1
#
_entry.id   AF-A0ABD3XDV1-F1
#
_cell.length_a   1.000
_cell.length_b   1.000
_cell.length_c   1.000
_cell.angle_alpha   90.00
_cell.angle_beta   90.00
_cell.angle_gamma   90.00
#
_symmetry.space_group_name_H-M   'P 1'
#
loop_
_entity.id
_entity.type
_entity.pdbx_description
1 polymer ?
#
loop_
_entity_poly.entity_id
_entity_poly.type
_entity_poly.pdbx_seq_one_letter_code
_entity_poly.pdbx_strand_id
1 'polypeptide(L)'
;MCSFDGSHNVAAGYGMCSFDCNHDVIAGYGMCSYDCNHDVVAGYGMCSYDCNHDVVSGFGMCSFHCNHDEIAGYGMCSLGCNHDVIAGYGMCSFDCNHDVIAGCGMCSFHCNHDVIAGYGMCSLGCNHDVIAGYGMCSFDSNHDVVAGYGMCCFDCNHDVIAGNGICCFDCNHVEVAGYGMCSFDCNRKVDFAYGMCSFGCNHNVAAGYGMCSLDCNHDVIAGYGMCFLIVITMWLLVMECVVLIVIAMWLLVIACVVLIVITTRLLVMECAVLNVITMSLLVI
;
A
#
# COMPACT_ATOMS: atom_id res chain seq x y z
N MET A 1 -31.27 -37.73 14.59
CA MET A 1 -31.35 -37.34 13.17
C MET A 1 -32.76 -36.80 12.98
N CYS A 2 -32.91 -35.57 12.51
CA CYS A 2 -34.21 -34.93 12.33
C CYS A 2 -34.32 -34.38 10.89
N SER A 3 -35.53 -34.37 10.34
CA SER A 3 -35.82 -33.86 9.00
C SER A 3 -37.14 -33.11 9.06
N PHE A 4 -37.15 -31.87 8.61
CA PHE A 4 -38.33 -31.02 8.53
C PHE A 4 -38.56 -30.63 7.08
N ASP A 5 -39.78 -30.82 6.63
CA ASP A 5 -40.29 -30.43 5.31
C ASP A 5 -41.65 -29.76 5.56
N GLY A 6 -41.77 -28.49 5.20
CA GLY A 6 -43.03 -27.77 5.28
C GLY A 6 -42.91 -26.28 4.97
N SER A 7 -44.06 -25.65 4.76
CA SER A 7 -44.12 -24.33 4.13
C SER A 7 -44.66 -23.22 5.05
N HIS A 8 -44.67 -23.39 6.38
CA HIS A 8 -45.08 -22.40 7.41
C HIS A 8 -44.93 -23.06 8.81
N ASN A 9 -43.73 -23.08 9.37
CA ASN A 9 -43.39 -23.76 10.61
C ASN A 9 -42.41 -22.95 11.48
N VAL A 10 -42.50 -23.18 12.79
CA VAL A 10 -41.39 -22.93 13.70
C VAL A 10 -40.71 -24.28 13.93
N ALA A 11 -39.50 -24.46 13.41
CA ALA A 11 -38.77 -25.71 13.48
C ALA A 11 -37.55 -25.57 14.39
N ALA A 12 -37.36 -26.50 15.33
CA ALA A 12 -36.19 -26.55 16.18
C ALA A 12 -35.59 -27.96 16.21
N GLY A 13 -34.28 -28.07 15.96
CA GLY A 13 -33.58 -29.35 15.88
C GLY A 13 -32.29 -29.39 16.71
N TYR A 14 -32.02 -30.56 17.31
CA TYR A 14 -30.76 -30.86 17.99
C TYR A 14 -30.11 -32.11 17.39
N GLY A 15 -28.79 -32.05 17.18
CA GLY A 15 -27.99 -33.15 16.61
C GLY A 15 -27.81 -33.01 15.10
N MET A 16 -28.01 -34.09 14.36
CA MET A 16 -27.98 -34.10 12.89
C MET A 16 -29.36 -33.76 12.34
N CYS A 17 -29.51 -32.63 11.66
CA CYS A 17 -30.81 -32.14 11.22
C CYS A 17 -30.79 -31.55 9.80
N SER A 18 -31.87 -31.73 9.05
CA SER A 18 -32.12 -31.13 7.74
C SER A 18 -33.43 -30.35 7.79
N PHE A 19 -33.44 -29.14 7.25
CA PHE A 19 -34.60 -28.28 7.17
C PHE A 19 -34.79 -27.87 5.69
N ASP A 20 -35.93 -28.22 5.12
CA ASP A 20 -36.41 -27.81 3.79
C ASP A 20 -37.72 -27.05 4.01
N CYS A 21 -37.65 -25.74 3.91
CA CYS A 21 -38.63 -24.83 4.49
C CYS A 21 -38.95 -23.65 3.56
N ASN A 22 -40.16 -23.09 3.71
CA ASN A 22 -40.59 -21.93 2.93
C ASN A 22 -41.52 -21.06 3.78
N HIS A 23 -41.05 -19.91 4.28
CA HIS A 23 -41.68 -19.01 5.28
C HIS A 23 -41.74 -19.52 6.73
N ASP A 24 -40.58 -19.78 7.33
CA ASP A 24 -40.39 -20.44 8.60
C ASP A 24 -39.46 -19.67 9.56
N VAL A 25 -39.53 -20.05 10.84
CA VAL A 25 -38.52 -19.68 11.85
C VAL A 25 -37.82 -20.95 12.30
N ILE A 26 -36.53 -21.05 12.02
CA ILE A 26 -35.77 -22.29 12.15
C ILE A 26 -34.58 -22.09 13.09
N ALA A 27 -34.45 -22.98 14.07
CA ALA A 27 -33.29 -23.03 14.97
C ALA A 27 -32.66 -24.43 14.96
N GLY A 28 -31.36 -24.54 14.73
CA GLY A 28 -30.65 -25.82 14.80
C GLY A 28 -29.38 -25.77 15.64
N TYR A 29 -29.13 -26.86 16.37
CA TYR A 29 -27.92 -27.06 17.16
C TYR A 29 -27.27 -28.39 16.77
N GLY A 30 -26.02 -28.37 16.33
CA GLY A 30 -25.25 -29.56 15.98
C GLY A 30 -24.75 -29.52 14.55
N MET A 31 -25.12 -30.54 13.76
CA MET A 31 -24.82 -30.65 12.34
C MET A 31 -26.11 -30.39 11.56
N CYS A 32 -26.24 -29.21 10.96
CA CYS A 32 -27.49 -28.76 10.35
C CYS A 32 -27.31 -28.37 8.88
N SER A 33 -28.30 -28.71 8.06
CA SER A 33 -28.44 -28.22 6.69
C SER A 33 -29.77 -27.49 6.58
N TYR A 34 -29.75 -26.30 6.00
CA TYR A 34 -30.91 -25.44 5.79
C TYR A 34 -31.02 -25.16 4.29
N ASP A 35 -32.16 -25.53 3.70
CA ASP A 35 -32.59 -25.16 2.36
C ASP A 35 -33.91 -24.40 2.55
N CYS A 36 -33.86 -23.08 2.39
CA CYS A 36 -34.84 -22.17 2.98
C CYS A 36 -35.18 -21.02 2.04
N ASN A 37 -36.41 -20.52 2.14
CA ASN A 37 -36.87 -19.41 1.31
C ASN A 37 -37.87 -18.52 2.08
N HIS A 38 -37.49 -17.27 2.33
CA HIS A 38 -38.16 -16.29 3.20
C HIS A 38 -38.25 -16.68 4.69
N ASP A 39 -37.13 -17.07 5.28
CA ASP A 39 -37.03 -17.67 6.60
C ASP A 39 -36.18 -16.84 7.59
N VAL A 40 -36.44 -17.07 8.87
CA VAL A 40 -35.57 -16.64 9.98
C VAL A 40 -34.81 -17.85 10.48
N VAL A 41 -33.52 -17.96 10.11
CA VAL A 41 -32.71 -19.16 10.38
C VAL A 41 -31.58 -18.86 11.35
N ALA A 42 -31.48 -19.64 12.43
CA ALA A 42 -30.38 -19.62 13.37
C ALA A 42 -29.74 -21.01 13.51
N GLY A 43 -28.43 -21.11 13.36
CA GLY A 43 -27.71 -22.37 13.55
C GLY A 43 -26.47 -22.25 14.41
N TYR A 44 -26.23 -23.28 15.22
CA TYR A 44 -25.07 -23.39 16.11
C TYR A 44 -24.38 -24.73 15.88
N GLY A 45 -23.08 -24.72 15.56
CA GLY A 45 -22.28 -25.91 15.34
C GLY A 45 -21.67 -25.95 13.94
N MET A 46 -21.90 -27.04 13.21
CA MET A 46 -21.52 -27.20 11.80
C MET A 46 -22.77 -27.03 10.94
N CYS A 47 -22.90 -25.89 10.28
CA CYS A 47 -24.13 -25.52 9.56
C CYS A 47 -23.84 -25.21 8.08
N SER A 48 -24.75 -25.63 7.21
CA SER A 48 -24.79 -25.21 5.81
C SER A 48 -26.13 -24.55 5.53
N TYR A 49 -26.11 -23.37 4.94
CA TYR A 49 -27.28 -22.57 4.58
C TYR A 49 -27.30 -22.37 3.08
N ASP A 50 -28.38 -22.79 2.45
CA ASP A 50 -28.75 -22.47 1.07
C ASP A 50 -30.09 -21.74 1.16
N CYS A 51 -30.06 -20.42 0.98
CA CYS A 51 -31.09 -19.51 1.46
C CYS A 51 -31.44 -18.48 0.39
N ASN A 52 -32.70 -18.04 0.37
CA ASN A 52 -33.16 -17.01 -0.54
C ASN A 52 -34.17 -16.07 0.13
N HIS A 53 -33.78 -14.81 0.29
CA HIS A 53 -34.52 -13.75 0.99
C HIS A 53 -34.67 -13.99 2.50
N ASP A 54 -33.57 -14.31 3.16
CA ASP A 54 -33.55 -14.79 4.54
C ASP A 54 -32.78 -13.88 5.51
N VAL A 55 -33.10 -14.02 6.80
CA VAL A 55 -32.25 -13.51 7.88
C VAL A 55 -31.56 -14.71 8.52
N VAL A 56 -30.24 -14.80 8.32
CA VAL A 56 -29.47 -16.00 8.67
C VAL A 56 -28.40 -15.66 9.72
N SER A 57 -28.40 -16.40 10.83
CA SER A 57 -27.35 -16.32 11.83
C SER A 57 -26.69 -17.67 12.08
N GLY A 58 -25.37 -17.74 11.96
CA GLY A 58 -24.59 -18.95 12.19
C GLY A 58 -23.47 -18.76 13.20
N PHE A 59 -23.35 -19.69 14.14
CA PHE A 59 -22.27 -19.74 15.13
C PHE A 59 -21.51 -21.07 15.03
N GLY A 60 -20.18 -21.01 14.85
CA GLY A 60 -19.31 -22.18 14.77
C GLY A 60 -18.64 -22.29 13.41
N MET A 61 -18.84 -23.41 12.72
CA MET A 61 -18.37 -23.67 11.36
C MET A 61 -19.55 -23.58 10.40
N CYS A 62 -19.61 -22.50 9.62
CA CYS A 62 -20.78 -22.21 8.80
C CYS A 62 -20.40 -22.00 7.33
N SER A 63 -21.25 -22.50 6.43
CA SER A 63 -21.21 -22.19 5.00
C SER A 63 -22.53 -21.56 4.60
N PHE A 64 -22.48 -20.39 3.97
CA PHE A 64 -23.66 -19.66 3.52
C PHE A 64 -23.60 -19.51 2.00
N HIS A 65 -24.66 -19.95 1.33
CA HIS A 65 -24.91 -19.68 -0.07
C HIS A 65 -26.26 -18.98 -0.18
N CYS A 66 -26.22 -17.69 -0.47
CA CYS A 66 -27.32 -16.78 -0.25
C CYS A 66 -27.44 -15.82 -1.43
N ASN A 67 -28.63 -15.26 -1.64
CA ASN A 67 -28.85 -14.32 -2.73
C ASN A 67 -29.18 -12.90 -2.29
N HIS A 68 -30.08 -12.74 -1.30
CA HIS A 68 -30.60 -11.42 -0.94
C HIS A 68 -30.98 -11.37 0.55
N ASP A 69 -29.97 -11.54 1.38
CA ASP A 69 -30.08 -11.97 2.76
C ASP A 69 -29.37 -11.01 3.72
N GLU A 70 -29.78 -11.03 4.98
CA GLU A 70 -29.01 -10.46 6.09
C GLU A 70 -28.29 -11.59 6.82
N ILE A 71 -26.95 -11.62 6.73
CA ILE A 71 -26.14 -12.74 7.22
C ILE A 71 -25.23 -12.31 8.36
N ALA A 72 -25.33 -13.00 9.50
CA ALA A 72 -24.46 -12.83 10.65
C ALA A 72 -23.72 -14.13 11.00
N GLY A 73 -22.43 -14.20 10.69
CA GLY A 73 -21.57 -15.36 10.95
C GLY A 73 -20.55 -15.14 12.07
N TYR A 74 -20.46 -16.05 13.02
CA TYR A 74 -19.45 -16.06 14.08
C TYR A 74 -18.66 -17.37 14.09
N GLY A 75 -17.34 -17.29 14.01
CA GLY A 75 -16.44 -18.46 14.05
C GLY A 75 -15.67 -18.64 12.74
N MET A 76 -15.78 -19.81 12.13
CA MET A 76 -15.19 -20.14 10.84
C MET A 76 -16.29 -20.14 9.79
N CYS A 77 -16.30 -19.15 8.91
CA CYS A 77 -17.40 -18.93 7.97
C CYS A 77 -16.90 -18.86 6.52
N SER A 78 -17.64 -19.47 5.61
CA SER A 78 -17.53 -19.25 4.17
C SER A 78 -18.85 -18.70 3.66
N LEU A 79 -18.81 -17.58 2.95
CA LEU A 79 -20.01 -16.89 2.46
C LEU A 79 -19.87 -16.64 0.96
N GLY A 80 -20.85 -17.12 0.19
CA GLY A 80 -20.98 -16.91 -1.25
C GLY A 80 -22.33 -16.27 -1.55
N CYS A 81 -22.32 -15.00 -1.93
CA CYS A 81 -23.47 -14.10 -1.86
C CYS A 81 -23.60 -13.19 -3.09
N ASN A 82 -24.79 -12.61 -3.32
CA ASN A 82 -25.03 -11.70 -4.45
C ASN A 82 -25.46 -10.27 -4.02
N HIS A 83 -26.49 -10.14 -3.18
CA HIS A 83 -27.11 -8.85 -2.79
C HIS A 83 -27.45 -8.82 -1.29
N ASP A 84 -26.42 -8.92 -0.46
CA ASP A 84 -26.54 -9.22 0.95
C ASP A 84 -25.92 -8.12 1.84
N VAL A 85 -26.41 -8.09 3.07
CA VAL A 85 -25.75 -7.37 4.17
C VAL A 85 -25.11 -8.40 5.07
N ILE A 86 -23.79 -8.34 5.16
CA ILE A 86 -22.99 -9.42 5.75
C ILE A 86 -22.17 -8.89 6.93
N ALA A 87 -22.28 -9.56 8.07
CA ALA A 87 -21.41 -9.36 9.23
C ALA A 87 -20.72 -10.66 9.62
N GLY A 88 -19.38 -10.69 9.57
CA GLY A 88 -18.58 -11.85 9.96
C GLY A 88 -17.57 -11.56 11.06
N TYR A 89 -17.51 -12.44 12.05
CA TYR A 89 -16.53 -12.38 13.15
C TYR A 89 -15.74 -13.69 13.24
N GLY A 90 -14.41 -13.61 13.22
CA GLY A 90 -13.53 -14.76 13.37
C GLY A 90 -12.65 -14.99 12.16
N MET A 91 -12.69 -16.20 11.59
CA MET A 91 -12.02 -16.58 10.35
C MET A 91 -13.06 -16.67 9.24
N CYS A 92 -13.11 -15.69 8.34
CA CYS A 92 -14.17 -15.60 7.35
C CYS A 92 -13.60 -15.47 5.92
N SER A 93 -14.27 -16.12 4.97
CA SER A 93 -14.06 -15.92 3.55
C SER A 93 -15.37 -15.45 2.92
N PHE A 94 -15.32 -14.38 2.15
CA PHE A 94 -16.45 -13.77 1.46
C PHE A 94 -16.16 -13.77 -0.04
N ASP A 95 -17.09 -14.30 -0.83
CA ASP A 95 -17.12 -14.24 -2.28
C ASP A 95 -18.47 -13.62 -2.68
N CYS A 96 -18.43 -12.37 -3.12
CA CYS A 96 -19.57 -11.45 -3.10
C CYS A 96 -19.54 -10.55 -4.34
N ASN A 97 -20.68 -9.96 -4.69
CA ASN A 97 -20.82 -9.22 -5.94
C ASN A 97 -21.39 -7.81 -5.77
N HIS A 98 -22.41 -7.64 -4.92
CA HIS A 98 -23.09 -6.36 -4.64
C HIS A 98 -23.56 -6.29 -3.19
N ASP A 99 -22.62 -6.21 -2.28
CA ASP A 99 -22.80 -6.50 -0.87
C ASP A 99 -22.26 -5.37 0.02
N VAL A 100 -22.83 -5.27 1.22
CA VAL A 100 -22.27 -4.47 2.30
C VAL A 100 -21.69 -5.43 3.33
N ILE A 101 -20.37 -5.45 3.45
CA ILE A 101 -19.66 -6.47 4.21
C ILE A 101 -18.87 -5.84 5.35
N ALA A 102 -19.11 -6.32 6.57
CA ALA A 102 -18.33 -5.98 7.76
C ALA A 102 -17.65 -7.24 8.31
N GLY A 103 -16.32 -7.29 8.29
CA GLY A 103 -15.54 -8.41 8.81
C GLY A 103 -14.61 -8.01 9.95
N CYS A 104 -14.60 -8.80 11.02
CA CYS A 104 -13.67 -8.67 12.14
C CYS A 104 -12.88 -9.96 12.37
N GLY A 105 -11.55 -9.86 12.45
CA GLY A 105 -10.65 -10.99 12.72
C GLY A 105 -9.70 -11.27 11.56
N MET A 106 -9.69 -12.51 11.08
CA MET A 106 -8.97 -12.95 9.89
C MET A 106 -9.95 -13.10 8.75
N CYS A 107 -9.92 -12.17 7.80
CA CYS A 107 -10.93 -12.12 6.73
C CYS A 107 -10.28 -12.11 5.34
N SER A 108 -10.89 -12.84 4.41
CA SER A 108 -10.59 -12.76 2.99
C SER A 108 -11.84 -12.32 2.26
N PHE A 109 -11.74 -11.31 1.41
CA PHE A 109 -12.85 -10.77 0.63
C PHE A 109 -12.48 -10.85 -0.85
N HIS A 110 -13.36 -11.43 -1.66
CA HIS A 110 -13.30 -11.38 -3.10
C HIS A 110 -14.63 -10.82 -3.61
N CYS A 111 -14.55 -9.62 -4.18
CA CYS A 111 -15.66 -8.70 -4.26
C CYS A 111 -15.63 -7.93 -5.58
N ASN A 112 -16.78 -7.43 -6.03
CA ASN A 112 -16.88 -6.74 -7.32
C ASN A 112 -17.33 -5.29 -7.18
N HIS A 113 -18.44 -5.03 -6.49
CA HIS A 113 -19.08 -3.72 -6.35
C HIS A 113 -19.68 -3.53 -4.94
N ASP A 114 -18.79 -3.49 -3.97
CA ASP A 114 -19.10 -3.70 -2.57
C ASP A 114 -18.64 -2.53 -1.69
N VAL A 115 -19.27 -2.43 -0.53
CA VAL A 115 -18.81 -1.57 0.56
C VAL A 115 -18.25 -2.47 1.65
N ILE A 116 -16.95 -2.43 1.85
CA ILE A 116 -16.24 -3.38 2.71
C ILE A 116 -15.61 -2.65 3.89
N ALA A 117 -15.89 -3.12 5.10
CA ALA A 117 -15.24 -2.69 6.33
C ALA A 117 -14.54 -3.88 7.01
N GLY A 118 -13.22 -3.88 7.03
CA GLY A 118 -12.39 -4.92 7.64
C GLY A 118 -11.64 -4.45 8.88
N TYR A 119 -11.69 -5.23 9.95
CA TYR A 119 -10.89 -5.03 11.16
C TYR A 119 -10.04 -6.27 11.46
N GLY A 120 -8.74 -6.11 11.62
CA GLY A 120 -7.81 -7.17 12.00
C GLY A 120 -6.79 -7.51 10.91
N MET A 121 -6.75 -8.77 10.51
CA MET A 121 -5.92 -9.28 9.41
C MET A 121 -6.81 -9.52 8.20
N CYS A 122 -6.70 -8.70 7.17
CA CYS A 122 -7.60 -8.73 6.02
C CYS A 122 -6.83 -8.87 4.70
N SER A 123 -7.36 -9.69 3.79
CA SER A 123 -6.98 -9.73 2.39
C SER A 123 -8.19 -9.39 1.54
N LEU A 124 -8.10 -8.39 0.68
CA LEU A 124 -9.20 -7.90 -0.14
C LEU A 124 -8.79 -7.90 -1.60
N GLY A 125 -9.58 -8.55 -2.45
CA GLY A 125 -9.43 -8.54 -3.91
C GLY A 125 -10.71 -8.03 -4.56
N CYS A 126 -10.67 -6.84 -5.12
CA CYS A 126 -11.82 -5.96 -5.37
C CYS A 126 -11.73 -5.28 -6.75
N ASN A 127 -12.87 -4.82 -7.30
CA ASN A 127 -12.90 -4.19 -8.64
C ASN A 127 -13.35 -2.72 -8.65
N HIS A 128 -14.58 -2.41 -8.18
CA HIS A 128 -15.02 -1.02 -7.93
C HIS A 128 -15.72 -0.90 -6.57
N ASP A 129 -14.91 -0.82 -5.54
CA ASP A 129 -15.34 -0.94 -4.16
C ASP A 129 -15.00 0.30 -3.35
N VAL A 130 -15.76 0.47 -2.27
CA VAL A 130 -15.42 1.41 -1.21
C VAL A 130 -14.95 0.59 -0.02
N ILE A 131 -13.67 0.73 0.30
CA ILE A 131 -13.00 -0.17 1.22
C ILE A 131 -12.47 0.62 2.42
N ALA A 132 -12.74 0.15 3.63
CA ALA A 132 -12.15 0.64 4.86
C ALA A 132 -11.50 -0.52 5.64
N GLY A 133 -10.19 -0.46 5.87
CA GLY A 133 -9.44 -1.48 6.60
C GLY A 133 -8.69 -0.92 7.80
N TYR A 134 -8.75 -1.64 8.93
CA TYR A 134 -8.01 -1.34 10.14
C TYR A 134 -7.18 -2.55 10.58
N GLY A 135 -5.87 -2.39 10.74
CA GLY A 135 -4.96 -3.43 11.23
C GLY A 135 -3.88 -3.78 10.21
N MET A 136 -3.76 -5.07 9.89
CA MET A 136 -2.85 -5.61 8.87
C MET A 136 -3.66 -5.98 7.63
N CYS A 137 -3.59 -5.17 6.58
CA CYS A 137 -4.43 -5.34 5.41
C CYS A 137 -3.61 -5.44 4.13
N SER A 138 -4.04 -6.32 3.23
CA SER A 138 -3.59 -6.37 1.83
C SER A 138 -4.80 -6.10 0.94
N PHE A 139 -4.65 -5.17 0.01
CA PHE A 139 -5.67 -4.78 -0.95
C PHE A 139 -5.11 -5.00 -2.36
N ASP A 140 -5.88 -5.70 -3.19
CA ASP A 140 -5.68 -5.86 -4.63
C ASP A 140 -6.93 -5.28 -5.30
N SER A 141 -6.80 -4.16 -5.99
CA SER A 141 -7.92 -3.35 -6.44
C SER A 141 -7.72 -2.70 -7.81
N ASN A 142 -8.80 -2.42 -8.51
CA ASN A 142 -8.72 -1.88 -9.88
C ASN A 142 -9.17 -0.41 -9.97
N HIS A 143 -10.31 -0.06 -9.37
CA HIS A 143 -10.89 1.29 -9.39
C HIS A 143 -11.63 1.60 -8.09
N ASP A 144 -10.87 1.68 -7.00
CA ASP A 144 -11.43 1.69 -5.66
C ASP A 144 -11.12 2.98 -4.90
N VAL A 145 -11.98 3.25 -3.92
CA VAL A 145 -11.72 4.24 -2.88
C VAL A 145 -11.37 3.48 -1.62
N VAL A 146 -10.10 3.53 -1.23
CA VAL A 146 -9.58 2.71 -0.13
C VAL A 146 -9.13 3.60 1.03
N ALA A 147 -9.58 3.29 2.25
CA ALA A 147 -9.12 3.91 3.48
C ALA A 147 -8.47 2.86 4.38
N GLY A 148 -7.16 2.98 4.60
CA GLY A 148 -6.38 2.03 5.40
C GLY A 148 -5.78 2.66 6.65
N TYR A 149 -5.90 1.99 7.78
CA TYR A 149 -5.24 2.35 9.03
C TYR A 149 -4.41 1.19 9.57
N GLY A 150 -3.13 1.41 9.84
CA GLY A 150 -2.23 0.41 10.43
C GLY A 150 -1.09 0.04 9.48
N MET A 151 -0.91 -1.26 9.23
CA MET A 151 0.05 -1.79 8.27
C MET A 151 -0.71 -2.25 7.04
N CYS A 152 -0.61 -1.50 5.95
CA CYS A 152 -1.41 -1.74 4.75
C CYS A 152 -0.51 -1.89 3.52
N CYS A 153 -0.88 -2.81 2.64
CA CYS A 153 -0.28 -2.92 1.32
C CYS A 153 -1.36 -2.89 0.25
N PHE A 154 -1.11 -2.12 -0.79
CA PHE A 154 -2.06 -1.79 -1.85
C PHE A 154 -1.41 -2.14 -3.18
N ASP A 155 -1.99 -3.09 -3.91
CA ASP A 155 -1.72 -3.38 -5.32
C ASP A 155 -2.92 -2.85 -6.12
N CYS A 156 -2.73 -1.76 -6.88
CA CYS A 156 -3.86 -0.99 -7.39
C CYS A 156 -3.67 -0.51 -8.83
N ASN A 157 -4.72 -0.52 -9.64
CA ASN A 157 -4.63 0.05 -10.98
C ASN A 157 -4.95 1.56 -11.00
N HIS A 158 -6.13 1.98 -10.55
CA HIS A 158 -6.56 3.38 -10.60
C HIS A 158 -7.39 3.80 -9.38
N ASP A 159 -6.70 4.10 -8.28
CA ASP A 159 -7.36 4.21 -6.98
C ASP A 159 -7.11 5.54 -6.27
N VAL A 160 -8.05 5.89 -5.40
CA VAL A 160 -7.92 6.98 -4.44
C VAL A 160 -7.74 6.38 -3.06
N ILE A 161 -6.58 6.59 -2.44
CA ILE A 161 -6.23 5.92 -1.19
C ILE A 161 -5.97 6.93 -0.07
N ALA A 162 -6.68 6.74 1.05
CA ALA A 162 -6.45 7.43 2.30
C ALA A 162 -5.74 6.49 3.30
N GLY A 163 -4.42 6.63 3.45
CA GLY A 163 -3.60 5.72 4.26
C GLY A 163 -3.06 6.37 5.54
N ASN A 164 -3.19 5.72 6.68
CA ASN A 164 -2.54 6.13 7.93
C ASN A 164 -1.72 4.99 8.53
N GLY A 165 -0.44 5.22 8.81
CA GLY A 165 0.44 4.24 9.44
C GLY A 165 1.62 3.84 8.57
N ILE A 166 1.83 2.54 8.37
CA ILE A 166 2.88 2.00 7.51
C ILE A 166 2.22 1.45 6.26
N CYS A 167 2.41 2.12 5.13
CA CYS A 167 1.71 1.78 3.89
C CYS A 167 2.69 1.47 2.77
N CYS A 168 2.40 0.42 2.00
CA CYS A 168 3.10 0.09 0.77
C CYS A 168 2.14 0.16 -0.42
N PHE A 169 2.55 0.78 -1.52
CA PHE A 169 1.71 1.01 -2.69
C PHE A 169 2.47 0.55 -3.93
N ASP A 170 1.92 -0.42 -4.65
CA ASP A 170 2.33 -0.82 -5.99
C ASP A 170 1.17 -0.49 -6.93
N CYS A 171 1.29 0.56 -7.75
CA CYS A 171 0.13 1.04 -8.50
C CYS A 171 0.42 1.58 -9.90
N ASN A 172 -0.54 1.48 -10.82
CA ASN A 172 -0.44 2.18 -12.11
C ASN A 172 -0.72 3.68 -11.97
N HIS A 173 -1.90 4.04 -11.46
CA HIS A 173 -2.29 5.41 -11.15
C HIS A 173 -2.87 5.46 -9.74
N VAL A 174 -2.34 6.34 -8.90
CA VAL A 174 -2.85 6.47 -7.54
C VAL A 174 -2.87 7.92 -7.08
N GLU A 175 -3.97 8.30 -6.44
CA GLU A 175 -4.09 9.52 -5.66
C GLU A 175 -4.06 9.17 -4.18
N VAL A 176 -3.00 9.60 -3.47
CA VAL A 176 -2.82 9.24 -2.06
C VAL A 176 -2.89 10.46 -1.16
N ALA A 177 -3.63 10.35 -0.07
CA ALA A 177 -3.62 11.29 1.03
C ALA A 177 -3.39 10.54 2.34
N GLY A 178 -2.36 10.90 3.11
CA GLY A 178 -2.04 10.06 4.25
C GLY A 178 -0.99 10.57 5.22
N TYR A 179 -0.95 9.95 6.40
CA TYR A 179 0.03 10.23 7.44
C TYR A 179 0.83 8.96 7.77
N GLY A 180 2.16 9.07 7.86
CA GLY A 180 3.01 8.01 8.39
C GLY A 180 4.21 7.67 7.52
N MET A 181 4.54 6.38 7.48
CA MET A 181 5.65 5.82 6.71
C MET A 181 5.10 5.14 5.47
N CYS A 182 5.38 5.70 4.30
CA CYS A 182 4.82 5.19 3.06
C CYS A 182 5.90 4.86 2.03
N SER A 183 5.75 3.74 1.34
CA SER A 183 6.57 3.38 0.19
C SER A 183 5.70 3.27 -1.03
N PHE A 184 6.09 3.90 -2.13
CA PHE A 184 5.33 3.94 -3.37
C PHE A 184 6.20 3.48 -4.53
N ASP A 185 5.73 2.48 -5.25
CA ASP A 185 6.21 2.06 -6.55
C ASP A 185 5.06 2.26 -7.54
N CYS A 186 5.06 3.36 -8.30
CA CYS A 186 3.90 3.68 -9.15
C CYS A 186 4.25 4.27 -10.51
N ASN A 187 3.48 3.96 -11.55
CA ASN A 187 3.69 4.58 -12.86
C ASN A 187 3.39 6.09 -12.83
N ARG A 188 2.22 6.47 -12.34
CA ARG A 188 1.82 7.87 -12.19
C ARG A 188 1.19 8.10 -10.83
N LYS A 189 1.62 9.17 -10.16
CA LYS A 189 1.19 9.46 -8.79
C LYS A 189 0.83 10.91 -8.57
N VAL A 190 -0.23 11.13 -7.78
CA VAL A 190 -0.52 12.40 -7.10
C VAL A 190 -0.54 12.14 -5.59
N ASP A 191 0.30 12.83 -4.82
CA ASP A 191 0.45 12.58 -3.38
C ASP A 191 0.23 13.82 -2.52
N PHE A 192 -0.47 13.62 -1.40
CA PHE A 192 -0.65 14.55 -0.28
C PHE A 192 -0.24 13.86 1.03
N ALA A 193 1.04 13.52 1.19
CA ALA A 193 1.55 12.76 2.32
C ALA A 193 2.24 13.61 3.41
N TYR A 194 2.06 13.18 4.65
CA TYR A 194 2.72 13.73 5.83
C TYR A 194 3.54 12.64 6.53
N GLY A 195 4.86 12.79 6.59
CA GLY A 195 5.72 11.83 7.29
C GLY A 195 6.96 11.41 6.48
N MET A 196 7.33 10.12 6.57
CA MET A 196 8.51 9.59 5.89
C MET A 196 8.07 8.80 4.66
N CYS A 197 8.38 9.31 3.47
CA CYS A 197 7.94 8.67 2.23
C CYS A 197 9.10 8.33 1.30
N SER A 198 9.03 7.16 0.68
CA SER A 198 9.91 6.75 -0.42
C SER A 198 9.10 6.62 -1.69
N PHE A 199 9.55 7.25 -2.77
CA PHE A 199 8.85 7.26 -4.05
C PHE A 199 9.75 6.71 -5.15
N GLY A 200 9.32 5.63 -5.81
CA GLY A 200 9.82 5.17 -7.10
C GLY A 200 8.69 5.33 -8.13
N CYS A 201 8.80 6.28 -9.06
CA CYS A 201 7.73 6.49 -10.05
C CYS A 201 8.19 6.96 -11.43
N ASN A 202 7.39 6.72 -12.48
CA ASN A 202 7.66 7.36 -13.78
C ASN A 202 7.27 8.85 -13.77
N HIS A 203 6.12 9.19 -13.21
CA HIS A 203 5.66 10.57 -13.08
C HIS A 203 5.05 10.80 -11.69
N ASN A 204 5.54 11.81 -10.97
CA ASN A 204 5.10 12.10 -9.62
C ASN A 204 4.76 13.57 -9.44
N VAL A 205 3.60 13.82 -8.82
CA VAL A 205 3.19 15.13 -8.33
C VAL A 205 2.99 15.01 -6.82
N ALA A 206 3.95 15.50 -6.04
CA ALA A 206 3.92 15.36 -4.59
C ALA A 206 3.76 16.71 -3.88
N ALA A 207 2.83 16.79 -2.94
CA ALA A 207 2.69 17.89 -2.01
C ALA A 207 2.62 17.36 -0.58
N GLY A 208 3.34 17.97 0.37
CA GLY A 208 3.38 17.38 1.71
C GLY A 208 4.37 18.00 2.69
N TYR A 209 4.36 17.48 3.91
CA TYR A 209 5.29 17.86 4.97
C TYR A 209 6.00 16.62 5.51
N GLY A 210 7.33 16.60 5.48
CA GLY A 210 8.08 15.47 6.02
C GLY A 210 9.44 15.22 5.36
N MET A 211 9.96 14.01 5.54
CA MET A 211 11.19 13.56 4.89
C MET A 211 10.81 12.69 3.71
N CYS A 212 11.37 13.00 2.55
CA CYS A 212 11.04 12.26 1.33
C CYS A 212 12.28 11.85 0.54
N SER A 213 12.27 10.63 0.02
CA SER A 213 13.26 10.10 -0.92
C SER A 213 12.59 9.88 -2.28
N LEU A 214 13.15 10.45 -3.33
CA LEU A 214 12.58 10.44 -4.68
C LEU A 214 13.53 9.77 -5.66
N ASP A 215 13.02 8.75 -6.34
CA ASP A 215 13.63 8.08 -7.48
C ASP A 215 12.61 8.04 -8.63
N CYS A 216 12.36 9.22 -9.22
CA CYS A 216 11.38 9.35 -10.29
C CYS A 216 11.97 9.95 -11.57
N ASN A 217 11.39 9.58 -12.72
CA ASN A 217 11.81 10.14 -14.02
C ASN A 217 11.35 11.60 -14.22
N HIS A 218 10.21 11.99 -13.66
CA HIS A 218 9.67 13.34 -13.77
C HIS A 218 8.89 13.72 -12.49
N ASP A 219 9.39 14.73 -11.78
CA ASP A 219 8.84 15.19 -10.51
C ASP A 219 8.31 16.64 -10.56
N VAL A 220 7.14 16.85 -9.97
CA VAL A 220 6.64 18.17 -9.56
C VAL A 220 6.39 18.12 -8.06
N ILE A 221 7.16 18.90 -7.28
CA ILE A 221 7.10 18.85 -5.80
C ILE A 221 6.69 20.23 -5.26
N ALA A 222 5.64 20.24 -4.45
CA ALA A 222 5.16 21.41 -3.72
C ALA A 222 4.97 21.07 -2.24
N GLY A 223 6.05 21.10 -1.45
CA GLY A 223 6.02 20.70 -0.04
C GLY A 223 7.01 21.44 0.85
N TYR A 224 6.77 21.39 2.15
CA TYR A 224 7.65 21.92 3.19
C TYR A 224 8.29 20.74 3.95
N GLY A 225 9.49 20.34 3.54
CA GLY A 225 10.16 19.15 4.06
C GLY A 225 11.56 18.97 3.49
N MET A 226 12.38 18.12 4.11
CA MET A 226 13.68 17.73 3.55
C MET A 226 13.45 16.61 2.55
N CYS A 227 13.45 16.96 1.27
CA CYS A 227 13.38 16.00 0.17
C CYS A 227 14.77 15.82 -0.45
N PHE A 228 15.28 14.59 -0.42
CA PHE A 228 16.55 14.26 -1.03
C PHE A 228 16.33 13.86 -2.49
N LEU A 229 16.71 14.74 -3.42
CA LEU A 229 16.79 14.42 -4.85
C LEU A 229 18.14 13.71 -5.11
N ILE A 230 18.11 12.38 -5.18
CA ILE A 230 19.32 11.55 -5.36
C ILE A 230 20.02 11.87 -6.69
N VAL A 231 19.26 12.16 -7.75
CA VAL A 231 19.82 12.45 -9.08
C VAL A 231 20.58 13.78 -9.12
N ILE A 232 20.05 14.84 -8.49
CA ILE A 232 20.68 16.17 -8.50
C ILE A 232 21.92 16.19 -7.60
N THR A 233 21.88 15.50 -6.46
CA THR A 233 23.03 15.45 -5.54
C THR A 233 24.22 14.71 -6.15
N MET A 234 24.00 13.60 -6.87
CA MET A 234 25.08 12.96 -7.64
C MET A 234 25.64 13.89 -8.72
N TRP A 235 24.78 14.61 -9.45
CA TRP A 235 25.24 15.52 -10.51
C TRP A 235 26.02 16.72 -9.97
N LEU A 236 25.60 17.30 -8.85
CA LEU A 236 26.31 18.37 -8.15
C LEU A 236 27.66 17.90 -7.61
N LEU A 237 27.72 16.72 -6.99
CA LEU A 237 28.98 16.11 -6.55
C LEU A 237 29.95 15.90 -7.71
N VAL A 238 29.45 15.40 -8.85
CA VAL A 238 30.26 15.24 -10.06
C VAL A 238 30.76 16.59 -10.57
N MET A 239 29.91 17.61 -10.60
CA MET A 239 30.30 18.96 -11.04
C MET A 239 31.31 19.62 -10.10
N GLU A 240 31.14 19.51 -8.77
CA GLU A 240 32.11 20.00 -7.79
C GLU A 240 33.45 19.28 -7.93
N CYS A 241 33.45 17.95 -8.09
CA CYS A 241 34.66 17.18 -8.35
C CYS A 241 35.37 17.63 -9.63
N VAL A 242 34.64 17.85 -10.74
CA VAL A 242 35.23 18.33 -12.00
C VAL A 242 35.82 19.73 -11.84
N VAL A 243 35.12 20.66 -11.18
CA VAL A 243 35.61 22.02 -10.94
C VAL A 243 36.87 22.02 -10.08
N LEU A 244 36.91 21.22 -9.01
CA LEU A 244 38.09 21.09 -8.15
C LEU A 244 39.29 20.52 -8.91
N ILE A 245 39.08 19.52 -9.78
CA ILE A 245 40.14 18.97 -10.63
C ILE A 245 40.69 20.04 -11.58
N VAL A 246 39.84 20.83 -12.24
CA VAL A 246 40.26 21.89 -13.16
C VAL A 246 41.04 23.01 -12.43
N ILE A 247 40.57 23.43 -11.25
CA ILE A 247 41.27 24.43 -10.42
C ILE A 247 42.64 23.91 -9.98
N ALA A 248 42.73 22.66 -9.53
CA ALA A 248 43.99 22.04 -9.14
C ALA A 248 44.99 22.00 -10.31
N MET A 249 44.54 21.65 -11.52
CA MET A 249 45.39 21.69 -12.72
C MET A 249 45.88 23.10 -13.03
N TRP A 250 45.02 24.11 -12.94
CA TRP A 250 45.38 25.51 -13.19
C TRP A 250 46.40 26.05 -12.19
N LEU A 251 46.22 25.77 -10.89
CA LEU A 251 47.18 26.17 -9.86
C LEU A 251 48.54 25.52 -10.07
N LEU A 252 48.57 24.27 -10.54
CA LEU A 252 49.80 23.55 -10.85
C LEU A 252 50.52 24.18 -12.05
N VAL A 253 49.78 24.59 -13.08
CA VAL A 253 50.33 25.35 -14.23
C VAL A 253 50.88 26.70 -13.78
N ILE A 254 50.14 27.46 -12.96
CA ILE A 254 50.61 28.75 -12.42
C ILE A 254 51.87 28.55 -11.59
N ALA A 255 51.91 27.55 -10.71
CA ALA A 255 53.08 27.24 -9.91
C ALA A 255 54.28 26.89 -10.79
N CYS A 256 54.10 26.09 -11.84
CA CYS A 256 55.14 25.81 -12.83
C CYS A 256 55.65 27.08 -13.52
N VAL A 257 54.76 27.97 -13.97
CA VAL A 257 55.16 29.24 -14.61
C VAL A 257 55.94 30.13 -13.65
N VAL A 258 55.49 30.26 -12.40
CA VAL A 258 56.19 31.03 -11.36
C VAL A 258 57.58 30.43 -11.10
N LEU A 259 57.69 29.10 -11.00
CA LEU A 259 58.97 28.42 -10.81
C LEU A 259 59.94 28.67 -11.97
N ILE A 260 59.44 28.64 -13.22
CA ILE A 260 60.22 28.95 -14.43
C ILE A 260 60.70 30.41 -14.40
N VAL A 261 59.85 31.36 -14.02
CA VAL A 261 60.22 32.78 -13.92
C VAL A 261 61.27 33.02 -12.82
N ILE A 262 61.14 32.35 -11.67
CA ILE A 262 62.10 32.46 -10.57
C ILE A 262 63.45 31.86 -10.97
N THR A 263 63.46 30.66 -11.53
CA THR A 263 64.69 29.98 -11.97
C THR A 263 65.41 30.74 -13.07
N THR A 264 64.69 31.30 -14.06
CA THR A 264 65.29 32.15 -15.09
C THR A 264 65.87 33.45 -14.53
N ARG A 265 65.19 34.10 -13.58
CA ARG A 265 65.72 35.29 -12.88
C ARG A 265 67.00 34.98 -12.10
N LEU A 266 67.05 33.85 -11.39
CA LEU A 266 68.24 33.40 -10.67
C LEU A 266 69.41 33.13 -11.61
N LEU A 267 69.18 32.43 -12.73
CA LEU A 267 70.21 32.16 -13.74
C LEU A 267 70.76 33.45 -14.36
N VAL A 268 69.91 34.45 -14.62
CA VAL A 268 70.36 35.75 -15.13
C VAL A 268 71.22 36.50 -14.10
N MET A 269 70.85 36.45 -12.82
CA MET A 269 71.66 37.05 -11.76
C MET A 269 73.01 36.35 -11.59
N GLU A 270 73.04 35.01 -11.62
CA GLU A 270 74.29 34.25 -11.58
C GLU A 270 75.18 34.56 -12.79
N CYS A 271 74.62 34.64 -14.00
CA CYS A 271 75.36 35.05 -15.19
C CYS A 271 75.88 36.49 -15.10
N ALA A 272 75.10 37.42 -14.54
CA ALA A 272 75.51 38.81 -14.35
C ALA A 272 76.66 38.93 -13.34
N VAL A 273 76.58 38.20 -12.22
CA VAL A 273 77.64 38.13 -11.21
C VAL A 273 78.90 37.51 -11.81
N LEU A 274 78.78 36.41 -12.57
CA LEU A 274 79.92 35.80 -13.25
C LEU A 274 80.58 36.79 -14.22
N ASN A 275 79.79 37.54 -15.00
CA ASN A 275 80.29 38.52 -15.96
C ASN A 275 81.06 39.67 -15.28
N VAL A 276 80.56 40.16 -14.14
CA VAL A 276 81.22 41.20 -13.33
C VAL A 276 82.53 40.67 -12.75
N ILE A 277 82.56 39.42 -12.29
CA ILE A 277 83.79 38.78 -11.78
C ILE A 277 84.80 38.60 -12.91
N THR A 278 84.40 38.12 -14.09
CA THR A 278 85.31 37.96 -15.24
C THR A 278 85.82 39.29 -15.78
N MET A 279 85.01 40.35 -15.78
CA MET A 279 85.44 41.70 -16.15
C MET A 279 86.45 42.27 -15.16
N SER A 280 86.29 41.98 -13.86
CA SER A 280 87.20 42.44 -12.80
C SER A 280 88.56 41.72 -12.84
N LEU A 281 88.59 40.46 -13.25
CA LEU A 281 89.82 39.68 -13.45
C LEU A 281 90.58 40.03 -14.74
N LEU A 282 89.94 40.69 -15.71
CA LEU A 282 90.59 41.11 -16.97
C LEU A 282 91.32 42.46 -16.84
N VAL A 283 91.17 43.17 -15.72
CA VAL A 283 91.71 44.53 -15.46
C VAL A 283 92.89 44.51 -14.47
N ILE A 284 93.33 43.32 -14.05
CA ILE A 284 94.53 43.10 -13.22
C ILE A 284 95.60 42.44 -14.07
#